data_AF-A0A1N6DY19-F1
#
_entry.id   AF-A0A1N6DY19-F1
#
_cell.length_a   1.000
_cell.length_b   1.000
_cell.length_c   1.000
_cell.angle_alpha   90.00
_cell.angle_beta   90.00
_cell.angle_gamma   90.00
#
_symmetry.space_group_name_H-M   'P 1'
#
loop_
_entity.id
_entity.type
_entity.pdbx_description
1 polymer ?
#
loop_
_entity_poly.entity_id
_entity_poly.type
_entity_poly.pdbx_seq_one_letter_code
_entity_poly.pdbx_strand_id
1 'polypeptide(L)'
;MPPDHLYRLPMGQSPAQSSRSRVLFLDDDPGRAAIFLAEVPHAVWVSTVEECLLRLEEEWDEVHLDHDLGGETFVDCGRDDCGMEVVRWLCLEAHPHLTPTQFYVHSHNTGAADLMVMQLRVAGYQVEGRPFGHYAPLPAHSHPTIVGFPSRPRGFSLWLRELGRYLFGSSRSSG
;
A
#
# COMPACT_ATOMS: atom_id res chain seq x y z
N MET A 1 -47.33 -20.27 38.68
CA MET A 1 -47.20 -18.98 37.98
C MET A 1 -45.94 -18.29 38.52
N PRO A 2 -44.85 -18.25 37.74
CA PRO A 2 -43.54 -17.64 38.06
C PRO A 2 -43.45 -16.21 37.44
N PRO A 3 -42.26 -15.57 37.29
CA PRO A 3 -41.10 -15.35 38.18
C PRO A 3 -40.75 -13.83 38.28
N ASP A 4 -39.71 -13.45 39.04
CA ASP A 4 -38.98 -12.20 38.72
C ASP A 4 -37.46 -12.38 38.94
N HIS A 5 -36.77 -12.49 37.81
CA HIS A 5 -35.33 -12.47 37.67
C HIS A 5 -34.86 -11.02 37.58
N LEU A 6 -33.98 -10.58 38.48
CA LEU A 6 -33.14 -9.40 38.26
C LEU A 6 -31.68 -9.82 38.19
N TYR A 7 -31.24 -10.18 36.99
CA TYR A 7 -29.83 -10.20 36.63
C TYR A 7 -29.39 -8.76 36.33
N ARG A 8 -28.52 -8.22 37.18
CA ARG A 8 -27.76 -7.00 36.93
C ARG A 8 -26.70 -7.31 35.87
N LEU A 9 -26.95 -6.94 34.61
CA LEU A 9 -25.93 -6.91 33.57
C LEU A 9 -24.95 -5.75 33.85
N PRO A 10 -23.63 -5.94 33.74
CA PRO A 10 -22.69 -4.84 33.83
C PRO A 10 -22.82 -3.95 32.58
N MET A 11 -23.05 -2.66 32.83
CA MET A 11 -23.13 -1.64 31.78
C MET A 11 -21.80 -1.50 31.05
N GLY A 12 -21.88 -1.65 29.73
CA GLY A 12 -21.22 -0.79 28.75
C GLY A 12 -19.70 -0.67 28.85
N GLN A 13 -19.00 -1.61 28.22
CA GLN A 13 -17.73 -1.25 27.58
C GLN A 13 -18.04 -0.12 26.59
N SER A 14 -17.44 1.05 26.82
CA SER A 14 -17.54 2.18 25.90
C SER A 14 -16.97 1.77 24.54
N PRO A 15 -17.58 2.16 23.41
CA PRO A 15 -16.98 1.90 22.11
C PRO A 15 -15.62 2.61 22.09
N ALA A 16 -14.58 1.85 21.74
CA ALA A 16 -13.25 2.38 21.49
C ALA A 16 -13.39 3.62 20.60
N GLN A 17 -12.80 4.75 21.02
CA GLN A 17 -12.60 5.91 20.16
C GLN A 17 -11.98 5.41 18.85
N SER A 18 -12.70 5.53 17.74
CA SER A 18 -12.12 5.28 16.42
C SER A 18 -11.03 6.33 16.23
N SER A 19 -9.77 5.95 16.43
CA SER A 19 -8.66 6.71 15.89
C SER A 19 -8.93 6.91 14.40
N ARG A 20 -8.82 8.14 13.90
CA ARG A 20 -8.95 8.40 12.46
C ARG A 20 -7.94 7.51 11.73
N SER A 21 -8.35 6.91 10.61
CA SER A 21 -7.48 6.07 9.77
C SER A 21 -6.18 6.80 9.46
N ARG A 22 -5.05 6.11 9.53
CA ARG A 22 -3.74 6.64 9.15
C ARG A 22 -3.51 6.35 7.68
N VAL A 23 -3.37 7.40 6.88
CA VAL A 23 -3.20 7.32 5.42
C VAL A 23 -1.86 7.91 5.02
N LEU A 24 -1.05 7.16 4.27
CA LEU A 24 0.18 7.62 3.62
C LEU A 24 -0.07 7.74 2.12
N PHE A 25 0.36 8.84 1.51
CA PHE A 25 0.21 9.12 0.09
C PHE A 25 1.56 9.51 -0.52
N LEU A 26 2.11 8.65 -1.39
CA LEU A 26 3.31 8.91 -2.17
C LEU A 26 2.91 9.35 -3.58
N ASP A 27 3.24 10.59 -3.92
CA ASP A 27 3.01 11.19 -5.24
C ASP A 27 3.91 12.43 -5.36
N ASP A 28 4.56 12.66 -6.48
CA ASP A 28 5.47 13.79 -6.65
C ASP A 28 4.78 15.06 -7.17
N ASP A 29 3.53 14.96 -7.62
CA ASP A 29 2.76 16.06 -8.18
C ASP A 29 2.00 16.81 -7.08
N PRO A 30 2.37 18.08 -6.79
CA PRO A 30 1.73 18.86 -5.75
C PRO A 30 0.25 19.16 -6.03
N GLY A 31 -0.17 19.14 -7.29
CA GLY A 31 -1.56 19.29 -7.70
C GLY A 31 -2.39 18.06 -7.37
N ARG A 32 -1.89 16.85 -7.68
CA ARG A 32 -2.52 15.58 -7.29
C ARG A 32 -2.59 15.44 -5.78
N ALA A 33 -1.51 15.79 -5.09
CA ALA A 33 -1.48 15.82 -3.62
C ALA A 33 -2.50 16.78 -3.02
N ALA A 34 -2.63 18.00 -3.56
CA ALA A 34 -3.62 18.97 -3.09
C ALA A 34 -5.06 18.45 -3.24
N ILE A 35 -5.38 17.77 -4.36
CA ILE A 35 -6.68 17.15 -4.58
C ILE A 35 -6.92 16.03 -3.57
N PHE A 36 -5.94 15.12 -3.40
CA PHE A 36 -6.05 14.01 -2.44
C PHE A 36 -6.24 14.51 -1.00
N LEU A 37 -5.47 15.51 -0.58
CA LEU A 37 -5.56 16.11 0.76
C LEU A 37 -6.85 16.91 0.99
N ALA A 38 -7.51 17.40 -0.06
CA ALA A 38 -8.83 18.00 0.07
C ALA A 38 -9.90 16.97 0.46
N GLU A 39 -9.75 15.72 0.00
CA GLU A 39 -10.65 14.60 0.31
C GLU A 39 -10.27 13.87 1.60
N VAL A 40 -8.96 13.73 1.85
CA VAL A 40 -8.38 13.06 3.02
C VAL A 40 -7.42 14.00 3.76
N PRO A 41 -7.93 15.01 4.51
CA PRO A 41 -7.10 16.08 5.09
C PRO A 41 -6.10 15.64 6.17
N HIS A 42 -6.22 14.41 6.64
CA HIS A 42 -5.35 13.83 7.66
C HIS A 42 -4.28 12.90 7.07
N ALA A 43 -4.27 12.72 5.74
CA ALA A 43 -3.24 11.93 5.09
C ALA A 43 -1.88 12.61 5.21
N VAL A 44 -0.85 11.79 5.30
CA VAL A 44 0.53 12.21 5.20
C VAL A 44 0.96 12.10 3.74
N TRP A 45 1.28 13.22 3.13
CA TRP A 45 1.85 13.26 1.79
C TRP A 45 3.38 13.26 1.86
N VAL A 46 4.00 12.46 0.99
CA VAL A 46 5.43 12.41 0.73
C VAL A 46 5.66 12.43 -0.79
N SER A 47 6.77 13.01 -1.23
CA SER A 47 7.03 13.25 -2.66
C SER A 47 8.14 12.39 -3.24
N THR A 48 8.86 11.65 -2.39
CA THR A 48 10.01 10.85 -2.78
C THR A 48 9.96 9.45 -2.18
N VAL A 49 10.68 8.53 -2.83
CA VAL A 49 10.88 7.16 -2.32
C VAL A 49 11.51 7.19 -0.92
N GLU A 50 12.56 7.98 -0.71
CA GLU A 50 13.25 8.07 0.58
C GLU A 50 12.31 8.46 1.72
N GLU A 51 11.51 9.51 1.51
CA GLU A 51 10.51 9.95 2.48
C GLU A 51 9.46 8.87 2.74
N CYS A 52 9.00 8.17 1.70
CA CYS A 52 8.03 7.09 1.83
C CYS A 52 8.57 5.93 2.67
N LEU A 53 9.80 5.48 2.38
CA LEU A 53 10.44 4.39 3.11
C LEU A 53 10.60 4.73 4.60
N LEU A 54 10.99 5.96 4.93
CA LEU A 54 11.08 6.43 6.32
C LEU A 54 9.71 6.39 7.02
N ARG A 55 8.62 6.72 6.33
CA ARG A 55 7.26 6.65 6.91
C ARG A 55 6.74 5.23 7.05
N LEU A 56 7.17 4.30 6.19
CA LEU A 56 6.77 2.88 6.25
C LEU A 56 7.39 2.11 7.41
N GLU A 57 8.29 2.73 8.19
CA GLU A 57 8.70 2.20 9.50
C GLU A 57 7.55 2.25 10.55
N GLU A 58 6.51 3.04 10.28
CA GLU A 58 5.32 3.17 11.13
C GLU A 58 4.14 2.31 10.64
N GLU A 59 3.11 2.14 11.50
CA GLU A 59 1.85 1.49 11.14
C GLU A 59 0.91 2.41 10.33
N TRP A 60 0.27 1.86 9.29
CA TRP A 60 -0.68 2.56 8.44
C TRP A 60 -1.92 1.71 8.17
N ASP A 61 -3.08 2.36 8.11
CA ASP A 61 -4.31 1.71 7.68
C ASP A 61 -4.34 1.63 6.14
N GLU A 62 -3.95 2.72 5.47
CA GLU A 62 -3.92 2.84 4.01
C GLU A 62 -2.61 3.46 3.51
N VAL A 63 -2.07 2.91 2.43
CA VAL A 63 -0.88 3.44 1.75
C VAL A 63 -1.16 3.50 0.25
N HIS A 64 -1.07 4.71 -0.30
CA HIS A 64 -1.21 4.97 -1.72
C HIS A 64 0.17 5.22 -2.33
N LEU A 65 0.49 4.47 -3.39
CA LEU A 65 1.78 4.49 -4.04
C LEU A 65 1.62 4.91 -5.50
N ASP A 66 2.15 6.07 -5.86
CA ASP A 66 2.42 6.40 -7.25
C ASP A 66 3.69 5.67 -7.73
N HIS A 67 3.60 5.08 -8.92
CA HIS A 67 4.75 4.52 -9.61
C HIS A 67 5.63 5.61 -10.23
N ASP A 68 4.99 6.61 -10.83
CA ASP A 68 5.60 7.55 -11.75
C ASP A 68 6.08 8.80 -10.99
N LEU A 69 7.34 8.78 -10.54
CA LEU A 69 7.94 9.85 -9.74
C LEU A 69 9.04 10.61 -10.53
N GLY A 70 9.41 11.80 -10.06
CA GLY A 70 10.48 12.62 -10.63
C GLY A 70 10.02 13.63 -11.70
N GLY A 71 8.72 13.91 -11.79
CA GLY A 71 8.07 14.75 -12.79
C GLY A 71 7.85 14.03 -14.12
N GLU A 72 8.00 12.71 -14.13
CA GLU A 72 7.97 11.86 -15.32
C GLU A 72 6.76 10.92 -15.29
N THR A 73 6.31 10.49 -16.47
CA THR A 73 5.30 9.43 -16.61
C THR A 73 5.87 8.28 -17.42
N PHE A 74 5.37 7.07 -17.22
CA PHE A 74 5.91 5.86 -17.86
C PHE A 74 7.36 5.60 -17.45
N VAL A 75 7.65 5.80 -16.18
CA VAL A 75 8.98 5.61 -15.60
C VAL A 75 9.45 4.16 -15.77
N ASP A 76 10.75 3.94 -15.89
CA ASP A 76 11.32 2.59 -15.89
C ASP A 76 11.20 1.97 -14.49
N CYS A 77 10.58 0.80 -14.39
CA CYS A 77 10.46 0.04 -13.14
C CYS A 77 11.82 -0.32 -12.53
N GLY A 78 12.91 -0.31 -13.31
CA GLY A 78 14.27 -0.60 -12.83
C GLY A 78 14.93 0.53 -12.02
N ARG A 79 14.38 1.75 -12.07
CA ARG A 79 14.91 2.91 -11.34
C ARG A 79 14.69 2.80 -9.83
N ASP A 80 15.61 3.34 -9.06
CA ASP A 80 15.58 3.39 -7.59
C ASP A 80 14.80 4.60 -7.04
N ASP A 81 14.48 5.57 -7.87
CA ASP A 81 13.73 6.79 -7.53
C ASP A 81 12.25 6.74 -7.94
N CYS A 82 11.72 5.56 -8.30
CA CYS A 82 10.32 5.36 -8.67
C CYS A 82 9.56 4.49 -7.64
N GLY A 83 8.23 4.46 -7.72
CA GLY A 83 7.40 3.72 -6.75
C GLY A 83 7.68 2.21 -6.69
N MET A 84 8.29 1.63 -7.73
CA MET A 84 8.73 0.23 -7.70
C MET A 84 9.83 -0.03 -6.66
N GLU A 85 10.65 0.96 -6.31
CA GLU A 85 11.64 0.80 -5.24
C GLU A 85 10.98 0.55 -3.89
N VAL A 86 9.88 1.25 -3.59
CA VAL A 86 9.08 1.01 -2.38
C VAL A 86 8.56 -0.43 -2.36
N VAL A 87 8.07 -0.92 -3.49
CA VAL A 87 7.60 -2.32 -3.61
C VAL A 87 8.75 -3.31 -3.42
N ARG A 88 9.93 -3.05 -3.99
CA ARG A 88 11.11 -3.90 -3.79
C ARG A 88 11.50 -3.96 -2.31
N TRP A 89 11.47 -2.82 -1.61
CA TRP A 89 11.76 -2.76 -0.17
C TRP A 89 10.73 -3.56 0.65
N LEU A 90 9.43 -3.38 0.38
CA LEU A 90 8.34 -4.13 1.03
C LEU A 90 8.45 -5.66 0.80
N CYS A 91 8.97 -6.04 -0.37
CA CYS A 91 9.14 -7.45 -0.73
C CYS A 91 10.46 -8.07 -0.26
N LEU A 92 11.45 -7.25 0.11
CA LEU A 92 12.80 -7.73 0.43
C LEU A 92 12.80 -8.55 1.72
N GLU A 93 12.12 -8.05 2.75
CA GLU A 93 11.96 -8.70 4.05
C GLU A 93 10.54 -8.53 4.58
N ALA A 94 10.22 -9.20 5.69
CA ALA A 94 8.88 -9.13 6.26
C ALA A 94 8.72 -7.86 7.08
N HIS A 95 7.61 -7.16 6.87
CA HIS A 95 7.18 -5.99 7.66
C HIS A 95 5.85 -6.32 8.36
N PRO A 96 5.86 -7.05 9.50
CA PRO A 96 4.64 -7.53 10.13
C PRO A 96 3.64 -6.42 10.46
N HIS A 97 4.14 -5.24 10.85
CA HIS A 97 3.34 -4.06 11.18
C HIS A 97 2.56 -3.49 9.98
N LEU A 98 2.97 -3.81 8.75
CA LEU A 98 2.29 -3.41 7.51
C LEU A 98 1.39 -4.52 6.92
N THR A 99 1.32 -5.69 7.55
CA THR A 99 0.43 -6.77 7.08
C THR A 99 -1.06 -6.39 7.06
N PRO A 100 -1.60 -5.62 8.03
CA PRO A 100 -3.00 -5.21 7.98
C PRO A 100 -3.27 -4.05 7.02
N THR A 101 -2.23 -3.36 6.52
CA THR A 101 -2.34 -2.19 5.66
C THR A 101 -2.97 -2.52 4.31
N GLN A 102 -3.90 -1.67 3.87
CA GLN A 102 -4.44 -1.70 2.52
C GLN A 102 -3.60 -0.81 1.60
N PHE A 103 -2.98 -1.41 0.59
CA PHE A 103 -2.20 -0.68 -0.40
C PHE A 103 -3.05 -0.33 -1.63
N TYR A 104 -2.82 0.85 -2.20
CA TYR A 104 -3.38 1.30 -3.46
C TYR A 104 -2.24 1.73 -4.39
N VAL A 105 -2.22 1.19 -5.61
CA VAL A 105 -1.21 1.55 -6.61
C VAL A 105 -1.83 2.45 -7.67
N HIS A 106 -1.22 3.60 -7.89
CA HIS A 106 -1.55 4.58 -8.92
C HIS A 106 -0.41 4.67 -9.93
N SER A 107 -0.73 4.81 -11.21
CA SER A 107 0.27 5.00 -12.27
C SER A 107 -0.41 5.39 -13.59
N HIS A 108 0.31 6.11 -14.44
CA HIS A 108 0.00 6.26 -15.86
C HIS A 108 0.47 5.07 -16.71
N ASN A 109 1.42 4.27 -16.19
CA ASN A 109 1.92 3.04 -16.78
C ASN A 109 1.18 1.82 -16.21
N THR A 110 0.18 1.32 -16.95
CA THR A 110 -0.63 0.17 -16.51
C THR A 110 0.21 -1.08 -16.29
N GLY A 111 1.24 -1.32 -17.11
CA GLY A 111 2.14 -2.46 -16.96
C GLY A 111 2.96 -2.38 -15.67
N ALA A 112 3.41 -1.19 -15.30
CA ALA A 112 4.11 -0.97 -14.03
C ALA A 112 3.18 -1.14 -12.82
N ALA A 113 1.97 -0.59 -12.88
CA ALA A 113 0.96 -0.77 -11.83
C ALA A 113 0.62 -2.25 -11.62
N ASP A 114 0.36 -2.99 -12.70
CA ASP A 114 0.07 -4.43 -12.62
C ASP A 114 1.23 -5.20 -11.99
N LEU A 115 2.46 -4.85 -12.33
CA LEU A 115 3.65 -5.47 -11.76
C LEU A 115 3.79 -5.16 -10.26
N MET A 116 3.59 -3.91 -9.83
CA MET A 116 3.61 -3.53 -8.41
C MET A 116 2.55 -4.29 -7.61
N VAL A 117 1.32 -4.32 -8.11
CA VAL A 117 0.19 -5.04 -7.49
C VAL A 117 0.52 -6.53 -7.37
N MET A 118 1.03 -7.15 -8.44
CA MET A 118 1.40 -8.56 -8.42
C MET A 118 2.46 -8.84 -7.35
N GLN A 119 3.56 -8.06 -7.30
CA GLN A 119 4.62 -8.27 -6.32
C GLN A 119 4.12 -8.13 -4.88
N LEU A 120 3.33 -7.09 -4.59
CA LEU A 120 2.74 -6.86 -3.28
C LEU A 120 1.79 -8.01 -2.86
N ARG A 121 0.95 -8.51 -3.77
CA ARG A 121 0.06 -9.66 -3.50
C ARG A 121 0.85 -10.91 -3.19
N VAL A 122 1.87 -11.24 -3.99
CA VAL A 122 2.68 -12.44 -3.76
C VAL A 122 3.49 -12.31 -2.46
N ALA A 123 3.88 -11.09 -2.08
CA ALA A 123 4.49 -10.80 -0.80
C ALA A 123 3.52 -10.86 0.41
N GLY A 124 2.22 -11.03 0.17
CA GLY A 124 1.19 -11.22 1.19
C GLY A 124 0.46 -9.95 1.63
N TYR A 125 0.64 -8.82 0.92
CA TYR A 125 -0.05 -7.57 1.22
C TYR A 125 -1.41 -7.48 0.55
N GLN A 126 -2.34 -6.77 1.21
CA GLN A 126 -3.61 -6.39 0.62
C GLN A 126 -3.36 -5.22 -0.34
N VAL A 127 -3.72 -5.38 -1.62
CA VAL A 127 -3.42 -4.35 -2.63
C VAL A 127 -4.42 -4.34 -3.79
N GLU A 128 -4.76 -3.13 -4.22
CA GLU A 128 -5.56 -2.84 -5.42
C GLU A 128 -4.82 -1.86 -6.33
N GLY A 129 -4.87 -2.09 -7.65
CA GLY A 129 -4.49 -1.09 -8.64
C GLY A 129 -5.65 -0.15 -8.92
N ARG A 130 -5.41 1.16 -8.88
CA ARG A 130 -6.39 2.22 -9.17
C ARG A 130 -5.80 3.22 -10.16
N PRO A 131 -6.14 3.13 -11.46
CA PRO A 131 -5.72 4.10 -12.45
C PRO A 131 -6.13 5.52 -12.04
N PHE A 132 -5.32 6.52 -12.38
CA PHE A 132 -5.69 7.91 -12.18
C PHE A 132 -7.02 8.24 -12.88
N GLY A 133 -7.90 8.98 -12.20
CA GLY A 133 -9.23 9.35 -12.71
C GLY A 133 -10.36 8.36 -12.42
N HIS A 134 -10.08 7.21 -11.79
CA HIS A 134 -11.10 6.30 -11.27
C HIS A 134 -11.22 6.40 -9.74
N TYR A 135 -12.09 7.29 -9.27
CA TYR A 135 -12.54 7.31 -7.88
C TYR A 135 -13.84 6.52 -7.78
N ALA A 136 -13.77 5.24 -7.42
CA ALA A 136 -14.92 4.60 -6.81
C ALA A 136 -15.08 5.20 -5.39
N PRO A 137 -16.32 5.45 -4.91
CA PRO A 137 -16.53 5.90 -3.54
C PRO A 137 -15.83 4.93 -2.58
N LEU A 138 -15.02 5.45 -1.64
CA LEU A 138 -14.40 4.63 -0.61
C LEU A 138 -15.49 3.79 0.07
N PRO A 139 -15.37 2.46 0.14
CA PRO A 139 -16.33 1.65 0.85
C PRO A 139 -16.30 2.06 2.33
N ALA A 140 -17.46 2.35 2.90
CA ALA A 140 -17.60 2.56 4.33
C ALA A 140 -17.07 1.30 5.05
N HIS A 141 -16.01 1.49 5.83
CA HIS A 141 -15.27 0.50 6.63
C HIS A 141 -15.98 -0.85 6.76
N SER A 142 -15.64 -1.77 5.87
CA SER A 142 -16.01 -3.18 5.96
C SER A 142 -14.71 -3.91 6.20
N HIS A 143 -14.43 -4.27 7.46
CA HIS A 143 -13.29 -5.13 7.80
C HIS A 143 -13.35 -6.40 6.95
N PRO A 144 -12.39 -6.66 6.04
CA PRO A 144 -12.34 -7.94 5.38
C PRO A 144 -11.94 -8.98 6.42
N THR A 145 -12.76 -10.02 6.54
CA THR A 145 -12.46 -11.21 7.33
C THR A 145 -11.13 -11.79 6.84
N ILE A 146 -10.12 -11.75 7.72
CA ILE A 146 -8.79 -12.31 7.47
C ILE A 146 -8.95 -13.82 7.24
N VAL A 147 -8.73 -14.26 6.01
CA VAL A 147 -8.52 -15.68 5.67
C VAL A 147 -7.01 -15.90 5.68
N GLY A 148 -6.54 -16.80 6.54
CA GLY A 148 -5.11 -17.01 6.80
C GLY A 148 -4.30 -17.25 5.52
N PHE A 149 -3.26 -16.45 5.32
CA PHE A 149 -2.31 -16.62 4.22
C PHE A 149 -1.13 -17.50 4.65
N PRO A 150 -0.62 -18.37 3.76
CA PRO A 150 0.51 -19.22 4.06
C PRO A 150 1.77 -18.39 4.28
N SER A 151 2.61 -18.85 5.21
CA SER A 151 3.91 -18.26 5.53
C SER A 151 4.79 -18.12 4.28
N ARG A 152 5.44 -16.97 4.09
CA ARG A 152 6.36 -16.68 2.97
C ARG A 152 7.40 -17.81 2.79
N PRO A 153 7.59 -18.36 1.58
CA PRO A 153 8.66 -19.33 1.32
C PRO A 153 10.04 -18.64 1.39
N ARG A 154 11.01 -19.31 2.05
CA ARG A 154 12.41 -18.84 2.10
C ARG A 154 12.97 -18.75 0.67
N GLY A 155 13.49 -17.59 0.27
CA GLY A 155 14.12 -17.36 -1.05
C GLY A 155 13.29 -16.50 -2.03
N PHE A 156 12.06 -16.14 -1.66
CA PHE A 156 11.17 -15.32 -2.49
C PHE A 156 11.78 -13.94 -2.86
N SER A 157 12.46 -13.28 -1.92
CA SER A 157 13.10 -11.98 -2.12
C SER A 157 14.20 -11.99 -3.18
N LEU A 158 14.95 -13.11 -3.26
CA LEU A 158 15.99 -13.29 -4.28
C LEU A 158 15.39 -13.56 -5.66
N TRP A 159 14.29 -14.31 -5.71
CA TRP A 159 13.56 -14.56 -6.95
C TRP A 159 12.95 -13.26 -7.52
N LEU A 160 12.33 -12.40 -6.69
CA LEU A 160 11.83 -11.10 -7.16
C LEU A 160 12.95 -10.19 -7.69
N ARG A 161 14.10 -10.15 -7.00
CA ARG A 161 15.29 -9.42 -7.46
C ARG A 161 15.85 -9.95 -8.78
N GLU A 162 15.76 -11.25 -9.03
CA GLU A 162 16.18 -11.88 -10.29
C GLU A 162 15.13 -11.65 -11.39
N LEU A 163 13.84 -11.72 -11.07
CA LEU A 163 12.75 -11.52 -12.02
C LEU A 163 12.66 -10.07 -12.51
N GLY A 164 12.89 -9.10 -11.62
CA GLY A 164 13.07 -7.69 -12.01
C GLY A 164 14.26 -7.49 -12.95
N ARG A 165 15.38 -8.21 -12.73
CA ARG A 165 16.52 -8.20 -13.66
C ARG A 165 16.22 -8.88 -15.00
N TYR A 166 15.43 -9.95 -15.01
CA TYR A 166 15.11 -10.68 -16.25
C TYR A 166 14.03 -10.01 -17.12
N LEU A 167 13.04 -9.37 -16.52
CA LEU A 167 11.97 -8.69 -17.27
C LEU A 167 12.39 -7.32 -17.81
N PHE A 168 13.38 -6.67 -17.20
CA PHE A 168 13.79 -5.30 -17.56
C PHE A 168 15.29 -5.13 -17.83
N GLY A 169 16.11 -6.17 -17.59
CA GLY A 169 17.54 -6.15 -17.89
C GLY A 169 17.85 -6.61 -19.31
N SER A 170 17.80 -5.70 -20.27
CA SER A 170 18.62 -5.75 -21.49
C SER A 170 18.72 -4.38 -22.16
N SER A 171 19.62 -3.55 -21.66
CA SER A 171 20.23 -2.46 -22.42
C SER A 171 21.61 -2.13 -21.83
N ARG A 172 22.53 -3.09 -21.96
CA ARG A 172 23.94 -2.73 -22.18
C ARG A 172 24.22 -2.93 -23.67
N SER A 173 24.09 -1.85 -24.43
CA SER A 173 24.76 -1.74 -25.72
C SER A 173 26.27 -1.72 -25.46
N SER A 174 26.92 -2.84 -25.76
CA SER A 174 28.35 -2.88 -26.07
C SER A 174 28.47 -3.39 -27.49
N GLY A 175 28.82 -2.50 -28.42
CA GLY A 175 28.98 -2.75 -29.84
C GLY A 175 28.92 -1.46 -30.63
#